data_AF-A0A813ZJF0-F1
#
_entry.id   AF-A0A813ZJF0-F1
#
_cell.length_a   1.000
_cell.length_b   1.000
_cell.length_c   1.000
_cell.angle_alpha   90.00
_cell.angle_beta   90.00
_cell.angle_gamma   90.00
#
_symmetry.space_group_name_H-M   'P 1'
#
loop_
_entity.id
_entity.type
_entity.pdbx_description
1 polymer ?
#
loop_
_entity_poly.entity_id
_entity_poly.type
_entity_poly.pdbx_seq_one_letter_code
_entity_poly.pdbx_strand_id
1 'polypeptide(L)'
;MDLIDMQTLPYGEYKWLMVYQDHFTKFIQLRPLRAKMAIEVASAIMDVFSILGEPYLLQSDNGREFRNQILLSFKSMWPDVSFVHGRARHPQSQGSVERANADIKKKLEIWMIENKSTKWSVGINFVQLKKKHSHHTGIKCTPHKAVFGFETPLGFSSTSYPS
;
A
#
# COMPACT_ATOMS: atom_id res chain seq x y z
N MET A 1 4.26 3.33 -5.66
CA MET A 1 4.40 2.23 -4.69
C MET A 1 5.71 2.37 -3.95
N ASP A 2 5.74 1.91 -2.70
CA ASP A 2 6.94 1.91 -1.87
C ASP A 2 6.97 0.66 -0.96
N LEU A 3 8.13 0.33 -0.40
CA LEU A 3 8.35 -0.78 0.50
C LEU A 3 8.84 -0.25 1.85
N ILE A 4 8.12 -0.62 2.89
CA ILE A 4 8.44 -0.31 4.27
C ILE A 4 9.23 -1.47 4.89
N ASP A 5 10.35 -1.16 5.53
CA ASP A 5 11.08 -2.09 6.40
C ASP A 5 10.31 -2.32 7.70
N MET A 6 9.99 -3.59 7.96
CA MET A 6 9.31 -4.10 9.16
C MET A 6 10.17 -5.15 9.89
N GLN A 7 11.47 -5.28 9.58
CA GLN A 7 12.36 -6.29 10.14
C GLN A 7 12.57 -6.16 11.65
N THR A 8 12.39 -4.96 12.21
CA THR A 8 12.46 -4.72 13.66
C THR A 8 11.22 -5.22 14.41
N LEU A 9 10.14 -5.54 13.70
CA LEU A 9 8.89 -6.07 14.23
C LEU A 9 8.39 -7.22 13.34
N PRO A 10 9.16 -8.32 13.17
CA PRO A 10 8.75 -9.38 12.26
C PRO A 10 7.53 -10.11 12.82
N TYR A 11 6.62 -10.51 11.94
CA TYR A 11 5.51 -11.38 12.30
C TYR A 11 5.45 -12.58 11.37
N GLY A 12 5.76 -13.77 11.91
CA GLY A 12 5.96 -14.96 11.10
C GLY A 12 7.12 -14.75 10.12
N GLU A 13 6.87 -15.02 8.84
CA GLU A 13 7.87 -14.84 7.78
C GLU A 13 7.92 -13.42 7.21
N TYR A 14 6.96 -12.55 7.55
CA TYR A 14 6.84 -11.22 6.96
C TYR A 14 7.80 -10.21 7.60
N LYS A 15 8.57 -9.55 6.75
CA LYS A 15 9.64 -8.60 7.12
C LYS A 15 9.51 -7.25 6.42
N TRP A 16 8.66 -7.17 5.41
CA TRP A 16 8.50 -6.01 4.56
C TRP A 16 7.02 -5.75 4.32
N LEU A 17 6.67 -4.50 4.06
CA LEU A 17 5.30 -4.11 3.75
C LEU A 17 5.29 -3.29 2.46
N MET A 18 4.64 -3.80 1.42
CA MET A 18 4.36 -3.03 0.22
C MET A 18 3.22 -2.06 0.47
N VAL A 19 3.45 -0.79 0.16
CA VAL A 19 2.46 0.28 0.14
C VAL A 19 2.22 0.68 -1.31
N TYR A 20 1.03 0.35 -1.80
CA TYR A 20 0.51 0.90 -3.04
C TYR A 20 -0.45 2.02 -2.70
N GLN A 21 -0.26 3.20 -3.29
CA GLN A 21 -1.18 4.32 -3.16
C GLN A 21 -1.52 4.83 -4.55
N ASP A 22 -2.81 4.90 -4.85
CA ASP A 22 -3.28 5.67 -5.99
C ASP A 22 -3.18 7.17 -5.68
N HIS A 23 -2.50 7.92 -6.54
CA HIS A 23 -2.21 9.32 -6.29
C HIS A 23 -3.45 10.22 -6.41
N PHE A 24 -4.46 9.83 -7.19
CA PHE A 24 -5.64 10.64 -7.43
C PHE A 24 -6.66 10.47 -6.31
N THR A 25 -7.07 9.24 -6.05
CA THR A 25 -8.10 8.86 -5.07
C THR A 25 -7.55 8.71 -3.65
N LYS A 26 -6.22 8.69 -3.50
CA LYS A 26 -5.51 8.43 -2.22
C LYS A 26 -5.84 7.05 -1.63
N PHE A 27 -6.41 6.17 -2.44
CA PHE A 27 -6.72 4.80 -2.04
C PHE A 27 -5.43 4.00 -1.82
N ILE A 28 -5.39 3.24 -0.74
CA ILE A 28 -4.18 2.51 -0.33
C ILE A 28 -4.46 1.02 -0.34
N GLN A 29 -3.50 0.26 -0.86
CA GLN A 29 -3.41 -1.18 -0.71
C GLN A 29 -2.09 -1.53 -0.02
N LEU A 30 -2.19 -2.38 1.00
CA LEU A 30 -1.10 -2.87 1.82
C LEU A 30 -0.93 -4.37 1.58
N ARG A 31 0.29 -4.82 1.31
CA ARG A 31 0.60 -6.26 1.16
C ARG A 31 1.85 -6.61 1.97
N PRO A 32 1.79 -7.59 2.87
CA PRO A 32 2.95 -8.03 3.63
C PRO A 32 3.83 -8.89 2.71
N LEU A 33 5.14 -8.71 2.79
CA LEU A 33 6.13 -9.44 2.01
C LEU A 33 7.17 -10.08 2.96
N ARG A 34 7.61 -11.29 2.61
CA ARG A 34 8.66 -12.04 3.29
C ARG A 34 10.03 -11.49 2.92
N ALA A 35 10.21 -11.14 1.66
CA ALA A 35 11.43 -10.52 1.16
C ALA A 35 11.14 -9.44 0.10
N LYS A 36 12.15 -8.63 -0.23
CA LYS A 36 12.11 -7.70 -1.37
C LYS A 36 12.37 -8.40 -2.70
N MET A 37 11.98 -9.68 -2.79
CA MET A 37 12.23 -10.47 -3.98
C MET A 37 11.33 -10.02 -5.11
N ALA A 38 11.91 -10.04 -6.30
CA ALA A 38 11.30 -9.62 -7.53
C ALA A 38 9.90 -10.22 -7.76
N ILE A 39 9.84 -11.55 -7.69
CA ILE A 39 8.62 -12.32 -7.90
C ILE A 39 7.55 -12.05 -6.85
N GLU A 40 7.95 -11.80 -5.62
CA GLU A 40 7.03 -11.60 -4.50
C GLU A 40 6.36 -10.22 -4.60
N VAL A 41 7.15 -9.18 -4.91
CA VAL A 41 6.56 -7.87 -5.19
C VAL A 41 5.71 -7.91 -6.45
N ALA A 42 6.12 -8.70 -7.45
CA ALA A 42 5.34 -8.85 -8.68
C ALA A 42 3.94 -9.43 -8.42
N SER A 43 3.88 -10.50 -7.62
CA SER A 43 2.63 -11.10 -7.16
C SER A 43 1.78 -10.09 -6.38
N ALA A 44 2.39 -9.33 -5.48
CA ALA A 44 1.67 -8.35 -4.67
C ALA A 44 1.09 -7.19 -5.51
N ILE A 45 1.79 -6.76 -6.56
CA ILE A 45 1.27 -5.76 -7.52
C ILE A 45 0.11 -6.35 -8.34
N MET A 46 0.24 -7.60 -8.79
CA MET A 46 -0.83 -8.30 -9.51
C MET A 46 -2.11 -8.39 -8.68
N ASP A 47 -1.99 -8.68 -7.38
CA ASP A 47 -3.13 -8.67 -6.44
C ASP A 47 -3.79 -7.29 -6.36
N VAL A 48 -3.02 -6.22 -6.45
CA VAL A 48 -3.56 -4.84 -6.42
C VAL A 48 -4.25 -4.51 -7.74
N PHE A 49 -3.63 -4.84 -8.88
CA PHE A 49 -4.21 -4.59 -10.20
C PHE A 49 -5.50 -5.39 -10.40
N SER A 50 -5.60 -6.59 -9.83
CA SER A 50 -6.83 -7.38 -9.84
C SER A 50 -8.00 -6.71 -9.09
N ILE A 51 -7.74 -5.72 -8.23
CA ILE A 51 -8.76 -4.99 -7.45
C ILE A 51 -9.05 -3.62 -8.06
N LEU A 52 -8.02 -2.89 -8.48
CA LEU A 52 -8.12 -1.49 -8.91
C LEU A 52 -7.99 -1.30 -10.42
N GLY A 53 -7.61 -2.34 -11.16
CA GLY A 53 -7.10 -2.24 -12.50
C GLY A 53 -5.63 -1.81 -12.54
N GLU A 54 -5.04 -1.91 -13.73
CA GLU A 54 -3.70 -1.43 -14.02
C GLU A 54 -3.67 0.11 -14.13
N PRO A 55 -2.64 0.77 -13.59
CA PRO A 55 -2.47 2.22 -13.72
C PRO A 55 -1.79 2.57 -15.04
N TYR A 56 -2.05 3.77 -15.57
CA TYR A 56 -1.26 4.30 -16.69
C TYR A 56 0.24 4.43 -16.35
N LEU A 57 0.55 4.80 -15.11
CA LEU A 57 1.91 5.05 -14.62
C LEU A 57 2.11 4.41 -13.25
N LEU A 58 3.02 3.44 -13.17
CA LEU A 58 3.49 2.89 -11.89
C LEU A 58 4.86 3.48 -11.55
N GLN A 59 4.91 4.30 -10.50
CA GLN A 59 6.16 4.82 -9.94
C GLN A 59 6.63 3.99 -8.75
N SER A 60 7.93 3.66 -8.69
CA SER A 60 8.58 2.99 -7.55
C SER A 60 9.87 3.70 -7.13
N ASP A 61 9.99 3.99 -5.82
CA ASP A 61 11.14 4.68 -5.22
C ASP A 61 12.24 3.72 -4.69
N ASN A 62 11.96 2.41 -4.56
CA ASN A 62 12.96 1.44 -4.11
C ASN A 62 13.91 1.04 -5.24
N GLY A 63 15.13 1.59 -5.16
CA GLY A 63 16.24 1.45 -6.10
C GLY A 63 16.65 0.01 -6.45
N ARG A 64 17.11 -0.18 -7.70
CA ARG A 64 17.85 -1.35 -8.29
C ARG A 64 17.28 -2.78 -8.16
N GLU A 65 16.58 -3.13 -7.09
CA GLU A 65 16.05 -4.48 -6.83
C GLU A 65 14.97 -4.89 -7.85
N PHE A 66 14.33 -3.89 -8.47
CA PHE A 66 13.24 -4.05 -9.44
C PHE A 66 13.68 -4.10 -10.91
N ARG A 67 14.97 -3.89 -11.19
CA ARG A 67 15.36 -3.14 -12.38
C ARG A 67 15.12 -3.85 -13.70
N ASN A 68 15.34 -5.16 -13.80
CA ASN A 68 15.40 -5.81 -15.12
C ASN A 68 14.39 -6.95 -15.31
N GLN A 69 14.45 -8.04 -14.54
CA GLN A 69 13.57 -9.19 -14.83
C GLN A 69 12.09 -8.89 -14.55
N ILE A 70 11.75 -8.28 -13.42
CA ILE A 70 10.36 -7.93 -13.10
C ILE A 70 9.80 -6.94 -14.11
N LEU A 71 10.58 -5.90 -14.42
CA LEU A 71 10.16 -4.84 -15.33
C LEU A 71 9.88 -5.41 -16.73
N LEU A 72 10.70 -6.36 -17.18
CA LEU A 72 10.49 -7.05 -18.46
C LEU A 72 9.23 -7.94 -18.41
N SER A 73 9.06 -8.75 -17.36
CA SER A 73 7.86 -9.58 -17.18
C SER A 73 6.59 -8.73 -17.11
N PHE A 74 6.63 -7.62 -16.39
CA PHE A 74 5.52 -6.68 -16.27
C PHE A 74 5.23 -5.94 -17.57
N LYS A 75 6.25 -5.47 -18.29
CA LYS A 75 6.05 -4.87 -19.62
C LYS A 75 5.46 -5.87 -20.62
N SER A 76 5.79 -7.16 -20.49
CA SER A 76 5.19 -8.19 -21.32
C SER A 76 3.72 -8.45 -21.00
N MET A 77 3.32 -8.36 -19.72
CA MET A 77 1.93 -8.56 -19.29
C MET A 77 1.08 -7.30 -19.50
N TRP A 78 1.68 -6.13 -19.30
CA TRP A 78 1.05 -4.81 -19.38
C TRP A 78 1.89 -3.86 -20.24
N PRO A 79 1.80 -3.99 -21.57
CA PRO A 79 2.59 -3.17 -22.49
C PRO A 79 2.23 -1.68 -22.39
N ASP A 80 1.00 -1.36 -21.98
CA ASP A 80 0.49 0.01 -21.86
C ASP A 80 0.85 0.69 -20.53
N VAL A 81 1.34 -0.06 -19.54
CA VAL A 81 1.71 0.49 -18.23
C VAL A 81 3.11 1.09 -18.31
N SER A 82 3.21 2.39 -18.06
CA SER A 82 4.49 3.07 -17.93
C SER A 82 5.09 2.80 -16.55
N PHE A 83 6.22 2.10 -16.50
CA PHE A 83 6.96 1.89 -15.26
C PHE A 83 8.07 2.93 -15.11
N VAL A 84 7.96 3.78 -14.09
CA VAL A 84 8.98 4.78 -13.75
C VAL A 84 9.69 4.40 -12.48
N HIS A 85 11.02 4.39 -12.57
CA HIS A 85 11.91 4.08 -11.46
C HIS A 85 12.72 5.30 -11.06
N GLY A 86 12.81 5.52 -9.75
CA GLY A 86 13.70 6.51 -9.16
C GLY A 86 12.95 7.67 -8.52
N ARG A 87 13.73 8.44 -7.75
CA ARG A 87 13.25 9.61 -7.01
C ARG A 87 12.47 10.51 -7.97
N ALA A 88 11.24 10.84 -7.61
CA ALA A 88 10.56 11.93 -8.27
C ALA A 88 11.48 13.16 -8.24
N ARG A 89 11.70 13.82 -9.39
CA ARG A 89 12.32 15.18 -9.39
C ARG A 89 11.43 16.22 -8.69
N HIS A 90 10.30 15.80 -8.13
CA HIS A 90 9.33 16.60 -7.41
C HIS A 90 9.33 16.22 -5.92
N PRO A 91 9.88 17.08 -5.04
CA PRO A 91 9.87 16.90 -3.58
C PRO A 91 8.46 16.66 -3.00
N GLN A 92 7.44 17.16 -3.69
CA GLN A 92 6.04 17.11 -3.25
C GLN A 92 5.43 15.70 -3.31
N SER A 93 5.75 14.88 -4.33
CA SER A 93 5.26 13.50 -4.41
C SER A 93 5.99 12.59 -3.43
N GLN A 94 7.31 12.77 -3.29
CA GLN A 94 8.11 12.04 -2.31
C GLN A 94 7.65 12.32 -0.87
N GLY A 95 7.45 13.60 -0.52
CA GLY A 95 6.93 13.95 0.81
C GLY A 95 5.51 13.43 1.08
N SER A 96 4.69 13.19 0.03
CA SER A 96 3.38 12.56 0.20
C SER A 96 3.50 11.08 0.55
N VAL A 97 4.40 10.36 -0.12
CA VAL A 97 4.64 8.92 0.11
C VAL A 97 5.29 8.70 1.47
N GLU A 98 6.30 9.49 1.82
CA GLU A 98 6.97 9.41 3.14
C GLU A 98 5.98 9.67 4.30
N ARG A 99 5.10 10.68 4.16
CA ARG A 99 4.04 10.93 5.14
C ARG A 99 3.02 9.79 5.20
N ALA A 100 2.65 9.21 4.06
CA ALA A 100 1.73 8.07 4.02
C ALA A 100 2.33 6.86 4.74
N ASN A 101 3.60 6.55 4.49
CA ASN A 101 4.31 5.46 5.13
C ASN A 101 4.42 5.65 6.65
N ALA A 102 4.76 6.86 7.11
CA ALA A 102 4.82 7.19 8.52
C ALA A 102 3.44 7.05 9.20
N ASP A 103 2.36 7.52 8.56
CA ASP A 103 0.99 7.35 9.04
C ASP A 103 0.58 5.87 9.13
N ILE A 104 0.96 5.05 8.14
CA ILE A 104 0.69 3.61 8.12
C ILE A 104 1.42 2.91 9.27
N LYS A 105 2.72 3.20 9.47
CA LYS A 105 3.50 2.63 10.60
C LYS A 105 2.85 2.96 11.93
N LYS A 106 2.56 4.23 12.17
CA LYS A 106 1.92 4.69 13.41
C LYS A 106 0.55 4.02 13.63
N LYS A 107 -0.25 3.85 12.58
CA LYS A 107 -1.55 3.17 12.67
C LYS A 107 -1.41 1.69 13.00
N LEU A 108 -0.39 1.01 12.46
CA LEU A 108 -0.09 -0.39 12.79
C LEU A 108 0.38 -0.51 14.24
N GLU A 109 1.25 0.38 14.71
CA GLU A 109 1.70 0.43 16.11
C GLU A 109 0.52 0.60 17.07
N ILE A 110 -0.37 1.56 16.80
CA ILE A 110 -1.59 1.78 17.60
C ILE A 110 -2.46 0.51 17.61
N TRP A 111 -2.71 -0.09 16.44
CA TRP A 111 -3.52 -1.31 16.35
C TRP A 111 -2.91 -2.46 17.16
N MET A 112 -1.59 -2.64 17.09
CA MET A 112 -0.86 -3.67 17.86
C MET A 112 -0.99 -3.46 19.37
N ILE A 113 -0.86 -2.21 19.84
CA ILE A 113 -1.03 -1.85 21.26
C ILE A 113 -2.47 -2.12 21.72
N GLU A 114 -3.46 -1.63 20.96
CA GLU A 114 -4.89 -1.78 21.28
C GLU A 114 -5.32 -3.25 21.35
N ASN A 115 -4.78 -4.09 20.47
CA ASN A 115 -5.12 -5.52 20.39
C ASN A 115 -4.16 -6.42 21.17
N LYS A 116 -3.20 -5.86 21.93
CA LYS A 116 -2.15 -6.62 22.65
C LYS A 116 -1.49 -7.69 21.78
N SER A 117 -1.18 -7.33 20.53
CA SER A 117 -0.84 -8.26 19.46
C SER A 117 0.34 -7.75 18.67
N THR A 118 1.26 -8.64 18.28
CA THR A 118 2.36 -8.33 17.35
C THR A 118 2.02 -8.68 15.91
N LYS A 119 0.77 -9.12 15.64
CA LYS A 119 0.30 -9.62 14.34
C LYS A 119 0.04 -8.48 13.33
N TRP A 120 1.01 -7.60 13.10
CA TRP A 120 0.84 -6.43 12.22
C TRP A 120 0.41 -6.81 10.81
N SER A 121 0.83 -7.98 10.30
CA SER A 121 0.43 -8.48 8.98
C SER A 121 -1.08 -8.69 8.86
N VAL A 122 -1.79 -8.93 9.98
CA VAL A 122 -3.25 -8.96 10.01
C VAL A 122 -3.82 -7.57 10.29
N GLY A 123 -3.14 -6.79 11.13
CA GLY A 123 -3.46 -5.39 11.39
C GLY A 123 -3.54 -4.52 10.13
N ILE A 124 -2.80 -4.87 9.06
CA ILE A 124 -2.87 -4.15 7.77
C ILE A 124 -4.30 -4.07 7.21
N ASN A 125 -5.13 -5.09 7.44
CA ASN A 125 -6.50 -5.11 6.90
C ASN A 125 -7.35 -4.04 7.59
N PHE A 126 -7.21 -3.90 8.90
CA PHE A 126 -7.89 -2.85 9.68
C PHE A 126 -7.36 -1.46 9.36
N VAL A 127 -6.04 -1.32 9.18
CA VAL A 127 -5.43 -0.05 8.79
C VAL A 127 -5.88 0.38 7.38
N GLN A 128 -5.91 -0.55 6.42
CA GLN A 128 -6.46 -0.29 5.07
C GLN A 128 -7.91 0.15 5.13
N LEU A 129 -8.75 -0.58 5.88
CA LEU A 129 -10.16 -0.27 6.03
C LEU A 129 -10.35 1.14 6.62
N LYS A 130 -9.65 1.44 7.72
CA LYS A 130 -9.71 2.76 8.36
C LYS A 130 -9.28 3.88 7.41
N LYS A 131 -8.20 3.69 6.65
CA LYS A 131 -7.73 4.66 5.65
C LYS A 131 -8.73 4.86 4.51
N LYS A 132 -9.33 3.76 4.02
CA LYS A 132 -10.34 3.77 2.94
C LYS A 132 -11.59 4.58 3.31
N HIS A 133 -11.98 4.57 4.59
CA HIS A 133 -13.18 5.27 5.09
C HIS A 133 -12.90 6.60 5.80
N SER A 134 -11.63 6.97 6.00
CA SER A 134 -11.29 8.26 6.60
C SER A 134 -11.43 9.37 5.56
N HIS A 135 -12.05 10.49 5.94
CA HIS A 135 -12.08 11.69 5.09
C HIS A 135 -10.66 12.17 4.80
N HIS A 136 -10.36 12.41 3.53
CA HIS A 136 -9.07 12.90 3.11
C HIS A 136 -9.21 14.33 2.57
N THR A 137 -8.59 15.28 3.27
CA THR A 137 -8.71 16.73 3.00
C THR A 137 -8.40 17.10 1.56
N GLY A 138 -7.34 16.52 0.98
CA GLY A 138 -6.91 16.82 -0.39
C GLY A 138 -7.91 16.44 -1.50
N ILE A 139 -8.74 15.41 -1.29
CA ILE A 139 -9.76 14.96 -2.26
C ILE A 139 -11.19 15.31 -1.82
N LYS A 140 -11.33 15.94 -0.66
CA LYS A 140 -12.59 16.39 -0.05
C LYS A 140 -13.64 15.28 0.17
N CYS A 141 -13.25 14.02 0.10
CA CYS A 141 -14.09 12.84 0.32
C CYS A 141 -13.26 11.68 0.88
N THR A 142 -13.89 10.52 1.07
CA THR A 142 -13.19 9.29 1.44
C THR A 142 -12.52 8.66 0.20
N PRO A 143 -11.35 8.02 0.33
CA PRO A 143 -10.76 7.27 -0.76
C PRO A 143 -11.70 6.21 -1.34
N HIS A 144 -12.56 5.61 -0.50
CA HIS A 144 -13.64 4.73 -0.96
C HIS A 144 -14.53 5.41 -2.00
N LYS A 145 -15.10 6.56 -1.65
CA LYS A 145 -16.01 7.27 -2.54
C LYS A 145 -15.32 7.73 -3.81
N ALA A 146 -14.05 8.14 -3.72
CA ALA A 146 -13.29 8.53 -4.89
C ALA A 146 -13.09 7.38 -5.89
N VAL A 147 -12.92 6.13 -5.42
CA VAL A 147 -12.77 4.95 -6.29
C VAL A 147 -14.12 4.40 -6.76
N PHE A 148 -15.10 4.26 -5.86
CA PHE A 148 -16.33 3.51 -6.14
C PHE A 148 -17.56 4.38 -6.41
N GLY A 149 -17.47 5.70 -6.24
CA GLY A 149 -18.56 6.64 -6.52
C GLY A 149 -19.63 6.77 -5.42
N PHE A 150 -19.56 5.97 -4.35
CA PHE A 150 -20.52 6.02 -3.25
C PHE A 150 -19.84 5.98 -1.87
N GLU A 151 -20.51 6.56 -0.86
CA GLU A 151 -20.11 6.40 0.54
C GLU A 151 -20.44 5.00 1.02
N THR A 152 -19.59 4.45 1.87
CA THR A 152 -19.84 3.14 2.49
C THR A 152 -20.91 3.30 3.56
N PRO A 153 -21.89 2.38 3.67
CA PRO A 153 -22.80 2.36 4.80
C PRO A 153 -21.99 2.29 6.10
N LEU A 154 -22.09 3.31 6.94
CA LEU A 154 -21.42 3.38 8.24
C LEU A 154 -21.78 2.14 9.07
N GLY A 155 -20.82 1.27 9.34
CA GLY A 155 -21.05 0.04 10.11
C GLY A 155 -19.81 -0.65 10.69
N PHE A 156 -18.61 -0.39 10.18
CA PHE A 156 -17.38 -0.97 10.73
C PHE A 156 -16.79 -0.05 11.80
N SER A 157 -17.41 0.00 12.98
CA SER A 157 -16.82 0.61 14.19
C SER A 157 -15.90 -0.35 14.95
N SER A 158 -15.96 -1.66 14.67
CA SER A 158 -15.11 -2.65 15.33
C SER A 158 -13.73 -2.69 14.68
N THR A 159 -12.73 -2.11 15.35
CA THR A 159 -11.29 -2.36 15.09
C THR A 159 -10.82 -3.70 15.67
N SER A 160 -11.72 -4.41 16.36
CA SER A 160 -11.48 -5.64 17.09
C SER A 160 -11.31 -6.83 16.14
N TYR A 161 -10.29 -7.64 16.41
CA TYR A 161 -10.15 -8.96 15.80
C TYR A 161 -11.35 -9.84 16.20
N PRO A 162 -12.01 -10.57 15.26
CA PRO A 162 -13.00 -11.56 15.65
C PRO A 162 -12.30 -12.66 16.46
N SER A 163 -12.68 -12.77 17.72
CA SER A 163 -12.17 -13.74 18.71
C SER A 163 -12.32 -15.18 18.22
#